data_AF-A0A0L0KLL9-F1
#
_entry.id   AF-A0A0L0KLL9-F1
#
_cell.length_a   1.000
_cell.length_b   1.000
_cell.length_c   1.000
_cell.angle_alpha   90.00
_cell.angle_beta   90.00
_cell.angle_gamma   90.00
#
_symmetry.space_group_name_H-M   'P 1'
#
loop_
_entity.id
_entity.type
_entity.pdbx_description
1 polymer ?
#
loop_
_entity_poly.entity_id
_entity_poly.type
_entity_poly.pdbx_seq_one_letter_code
_entity_poly.pdbx_strand_id
1 'polypeptide(L)'
;MASWATTADVLDITGTTVTAAQLTRAQYVIDMLSGRTYDIHDLLVQENRTRDLYWLKLAVAYQAAWMISQPDMFTRMNVTSVNQDTSQAQMGASALVLSPLARRALNRVSWRGTRSLQVQRHRQADDLGVLPAGSPVYDYAWEEPLWRPL
;
A
#
# COMPACT_ATOMS: atom_id res chain seq x y z
N MET A 1 24.78 -5.18 2.82
CA MET A 1 23.32 -5.41 2.80
C MET A 1 22.78 -4.77 1.54
N ALA A 2 21.90 -5.45 0.81
CA ALA A 2 21.31 -4.93 -0.42
C ALA A 2 20.09 -4.03 -0.09
N SER A 3 19.76 -3.13 -1.00
CA SER A 3 18.72 -2.11 -0.82
C SER A 3 17.85 -1.96 -2.08
N TRP A 4 16.61 -1.50 -1.92
CA TRP A 4 15.66 -1.37 -3.04
C TRP A 4 16.05 -0.29 -4.06
N ALA A 5 16.92 0.65 -3.67
CA ALA A 5 17.46 1.70 -4.52
C ALA A 5 18.98 1.72 -4.39
N THR A 6 19.66 2.16 -5.45
CA THR A 6 21.10 2.47 -5.45
C THR A 6 21.34 3.94 -5.17
N THR A 7 22.58 4.33 -4.85
CA THR A 7 22.95 5.75 -4.66
C THR A 7 22.76 6.58 -5.93
N ALA A 8 22.99 6.00 -7.12
CA ALA A 8 22.70 6.63 -8.40
C ALA A 8 21.21 6.91 -8.57
N ASP A 9 20.36 5.94 -8.21
CA ASP A 9 18.90 6.14 -8.27
C ASP A 9 18.43 7.27 -7.35
N VAL A 10 19.04 7.42 -6.17
CA VAL A 10 18.69 8.53 -5.26
C VAL A 10 19.06 9.87 -5.88
N LEU A 11 20.23 9.96 -6.50
CA LEU A 11 20.66 11.16 -7.22
C LEU A 11 19.69 11.48 -8.37
N ASP A 12 19.33 10.49 -9.18
CA ASP A 12 18.44 10.68 -10.33
C ASP A 12 17.01 11.10 -9.91
N ILE A 13 16.49 10.54 -8.82
CA ILE A 13 15.12 10.77 -8.35
C ILE A 13 14.99 12.08 -7.56
N THR A 14 15.99 12.40 -6.74
CA THR A 14 15.90 13.47 -5.73
C THR A 14 16.86 14.63 -5.94
N GLY A 15 17.87 14.46 -6.80
CA GLY A 15 18.96 15.42 -6.98
C GLY A 15 19.95 15.48 -5.81
N THR A 16 19.84 14.60 -4.82
CA THR A 16 20.69 14.61 -3.63
C THR A 16 21.69 13.46 -3.63
N THR A 17 22.95 13.78 -3.31
CA THR A 17 24.01 12.77 -3.16
C THR A 17 23.94 12.16 -1.77
N VAL A 18 23.92 10.83 -1.70
CA VAL A 18 23.79 10.09 -0.45
C VAL A 18 24.92 9.06 -0.34
N THR A 19 25.47 8.89 0.86
CA THR A 19 26.47 7.83 1.13
C THR A 19 25.80 6.46 1.27
N ALA A 20 26.56 5.39 0.99
CA ALA A 20 26.06 4.02 1.16
C ALA A 20 25.56 3.71 2.59
N ALA A 21 26.19 4.31 3.61
CA ALA A 21 25.76 4.17 5.00
C ALA A 21 24.39 4.82 5.26
N GLN A 22 24.16 6.03 4.70
CA GLN A 22 22.87 6.72 4.82
C GLN A 22 21.76 5.97 4.05
N LEU A 23 22.08 5.44 2.88
CA LEU A 23 21.17 4.60 2.10
C LEU A 23 20.76 3.34 2.89
N THR A 24 21.72 2.66 3.52
CA THR A 24 21.46 1.50 4.39
C THR A 24 20.54 1.86 5.56
N ARG A 25 20.74 3.02 6.20
CA ARG A 25 19.84 3.50 7.28
C ARG A 25 18.43 3.76 6.77
N ALA A 26 18.28 4.38 5.60
CA ALA A 26 16.99 4.61 4.98
C ALA A 26 16.28 3.28 4.64
N GLN A 27 17.03 2.29 4.15
CA GLN A 27 16.53 0.94 3.89
C GLN A 27 15.92 0.32 5.15
N TYR A 28 16.60 0.36 6.29
CA TYR A 28 16.05 -0.18 7.55
C TYR A 28 14.75 0.49 7.98
N VAL A 29 14.62 1.81 7.79
CA VAL A 29 13.38 2.54 8.09
C VAL A 29 12.24 2.08 7.17
N ILE A 30 12.53 1.89 5.88
CA ILE A 30 11.54 1.41 4.91
C ILE A 30 11.14 -0.05 5.18
N ASP A 31 12.08 -0.91 5.55
CA ASP A 31 11.77 -2.32 5.88
C ASP A 31 10.85 -2.40 7.10
N MET A 32 11.12 -1.60 8.13
CA MET A 32 10.26 -1.49 9.32
C MET A 32 8.84 -1.03 8.98
N LEU A 33 8.67 -0.11 8.03
CA LEU A 33 7.38 0.51 7.71
C LEU A 33 6.62 -0.18 6.58
N SER A 34 7.31 -0.89 5.70
CA SER A 34 6.70 -1.66 4.61
C SER A 34 6.24 -3.04 5.08
N GLY A 35 6.78 -3.53 6.20
CA GLY A 35 6.52 -4.85 6.76
C GLY A 35 7.16 -5.99 5.95
N ARG A 36 8.10 -5.66 5.04
CA ARG A 36 8.82 -6.61 4.19
C ARG A 36 10.27 -6.16 4.03
N THR A 37 11.21 -7.07 4.23
CA THR A 37 12.65 -6.80 4.07
C THR A 37 13.10 -7.00 2.62
N TYR A 38 14.30 -6.52 2.27
CA TYR A 38 14.89 -6.77 0.95
C TYR A 38 15.04 -8.26 0.61
N ASP A 39 15.13 -9.16 1.60
CA ASP A 39 15.38 -10.58 1.38
C ASP A 39 14.30 -11.28 0.54
N ILE A 40 13.10 -10.69 0.46
CA ILE A 40 12.01 -11.20 -0.38
C ILE A 40 12.01 -10.63 -1.81
N HIS A 41 13.04 -9.87 -2.20
CA HIS A 41 13.14 -9.24 -3.52
C HIS A 41 12.89 -10.25 -4.64
N ASP A 42 13.56 -11.41 -4.58
CA ASP A 42 13.46 -12.42 -5.63
C ASP A 42 12.06 -13.03 -5.72
N LEU A 43 11.36 -13.16 -4.59
CA LEU A 43 9.95 -13.58 -4.57
C LEU A 43 9.05 -12.53 -5.23
N LEU A 44 9.28 -11.23 -4.98
CA LEU A 44 8.52 -10.16 -5.64
C LEU A 44 8.75 -10.12 -7.15
N VAL A 45 9.98 -10.42 -7.59
CA VAL A 45 10.32 -10.55 -9.02
C VAL A 45 9.61 -11.76 -9.63
N GLN A 46 9.64 -12.91 -8.96
CA GLN A 46 8.96 -14.13 -9.41
C GLN A 46 7.44 -13.94 -9.49
N GLU A 47 6.84 -13.22 -8.55
CA GLU A 47 5.42 -12.87 -8.54
C GLU A 47 5.06 -11.73 -9.54
N ASN A 48 6.00 -11.30 -10.38
CA ASN A 48 5.85 -10.21 -11.34
C ASN A 48 5.34 -8.89 -10.71
N ARG A 49 5.74 -8.60 -9.47
CA ARG A 49 5.37 -7.37 -8.74
C ARG A 49 6.29 -6.20 -9.07
N THR A 50 6.59 -6.01 -10.35
CA THR A 50 7.44 -4.92 -10.88
C THR A 50 6.95 -3.54 -10.44
N ARG A 51 5.63 -3.35 -10.38
CA ARG A 51 5.00 -2.13 -9.85
C ARG A 51 5.36 -1.87 -8.39
N ASP A 52 5.34 -2.89 -7.53
CA ASP A 52 5.63 -2.69 -6.10
C ASP A 52 7.12 -2.42 -5.87
N LEU A 53 7.99 -3.08 -6.62
CA LEU A 53 9.43 -2.82 -6.62
C LEU A 53 9.74 -1.36 -6.98
N TYR A 54 9.05 -0.80 -7.97
CA TYR A 54 9.16 0.62 -8.32
C TYR A 54 8.78 1.55 -7.16
N TRP A 55 7.68 1.27 -6.45
CA TRP A 55 7.27 2.08 -5.30
C TRP A 55 8.22 1.95 -4.10
N LEU A 56 8.79 0.76 -3.87
CA LEU A 56 9.79 0.53 -2.84
C LEU A 56 11.10 1.28 -3.15
N LYS A 57 11.55 1.25 -4.40
CA LYS A 57 12.70 2.03 -4.87
C LYS A 57 12.51 3.53 -4.61
N LEU A 58 11.37 4.08 -5.02
CA LEU A 58 11.03 5.49 -4.75
C LEU A 58 10.98 5.80 -3.24
N ALA A 59 10.40 4.91 -2.45
CA ALA A 59 10.29 5.11 -1.01
C ALA A 59 11.67 5.21 -0.33
N VAL A 60 12.61 4.33 -0.68
CA VAL A 60 13.99 4.38 -0.17
C VAL A 60 14.70 5.65 -0.62
N ALA A 61 14.58 6.04 -1.89
CA ALA A 61 15.20 7.25 -2.40
C ALA A 61 14.72 8.52 -1.68
N TYR A 62 13.40 8.67 -1.52
CA TYR A 62 12.83 9.82 -0.81
C TYR A 62 13.16 9.84 0.68
N GLN A 63 13.23 8.68 1.33
CA GLN A 63 13.62 8.59 2.73
C GLN A 63 15.10 8.98 2.92
N ALA A 64 15.98 8.50 2.05
CA ALA A 64 17.40 8.80 2.08
C ALA A 64 17.69 10.31 1.93
N ALA A 65 17.06 10.96 0.95
CA ALA A 65 17.18 12.41 0.74
C ALA A 65 16.64 13.21 1.93
N TRP A 66 15.49 12.80 2.47
CA TRP A 66 14.85 13.48 3.58
C TRP A 66 15.69 13.39 4.87
N MET A 67 16.28 12.24 5.14
CA MET A 67 17.15 12.02 6.30
C MET A 67 18.38 12.93 6.32
N ILE A 68 18.89 13.34 5.16
CA ILE A 68 19.99 14.33 5.08
C ILE A 68 19.50 15.72 5.48
N SER A 69 18.31 16.10 5.02
CA SER A 69 17.72 17.41 5.30
C SER A 69 17.27 17.58 6.76
N GLN A 70 17.14 16.48 7.51
CA GLN A 70 16.68 16.47 8.90
C GLN A 70 17.85 16.18 9.84
N PRO A 71 18.54 17.21 10.36
CA PRO A 71 19.45 17.00 11.47
C PRO A 71 18.65 16.43 12.65
N ASP A 72 19.18 15.39 13.28
CA ASP A 72 18.69 14.84 14.56
C ASP A 72 17.48 13.87 14.53
N MET A 73 17.15 13.26 13.39
CA MET A 73 15.98 12.35 13.27
C MET A 73 15.94 11.22 14.33
N PHE A 74 17.09 10.70 14.77
CA PHE A 74 17.18 9.56 15.69
C PHE A 74 17.31 9.93 17.18
N THR A 75 17.39 11.22 17.48
CA THR A 75 17.83 11.74 18.79
C THR A 75 16.81 12.71 19.40
N ARG A 76 15.82 13.15 18.60
CA ARG A 76 14.71 13.99 19.05
C ARG A 76 13.86 13.33 20.15
N MET A 77 13.59 14.12 21.19
CA MET A 77 12.57 13.85 22.20
C MET A 77 11.17 13.88 21.54
N ASN A 78 10.26 12.97 21.94
CA ASN A 78 8.90 12.89 21.39
C ASN A 78 8.06 14.11 21.79
N VAL A 79 8.14 15.18 21.01
CA VAL A 79 7.34 16.40 21.20
C VAL A 79 5.99 16.22 20.52
N THR A 80 4.94 16.04 21.32
CA THR A 80 3.58 15.72 20.86
C THR A 80 2.75 16.96 20.51
N SER A 81 3.15 18.14 20.98
CA SER A 81 2.51 19.42 20.66
C SER A 81 3.45 20.59 20.96
N VAL A 82 3.59 21.52 20.01
CA VAL A 82 4.21 22.84 20.25
C VAL A 82 3.10 23.87 20.12
N ASN A 83 2.72 24.49 21.24
CA ASN A 83 1.85 25.65 21.23
C ASN A 83 2.74 26.91 21.20
N GLN A 84 2.70 27.62 20.08
CA GLN A 84 3.17 29.00 19.98
C GLN A 84 2.00 29.91 19.66
N ASP A 85 2.04 31.10 20.26
CA ASP A 85 0.96 32.04 20.51
C ASP A 85 0.05 32.29 19.28
N THR A 86 -1.05 31.52 19.19
CA THR A 86 -2.13 31.51 18.16
C THR A 86 -1.97 30.56 16.96
N SER A 87 -0.86 29.84 16.79
CA SER A 87 -0.72 28.83 15.72
C SER A 87 -0.61 27.41 16.29
N GLN A 88 -1.64 26.59 16.07
CA GLN A 88 -1.59 25.17 16.38
C GLN A 88 -1.16 24.37 15.15
N ALA A 89 0.08 23.88 15.14
CA ALA A 89 0.54 22.88 14.19
C ALA A 89 0.54 21.51 14.88
N GLN A 90 -0.46 20.67 14.58
CA GLN A 90 -0.52 19.31 15.10
C GLN A 90 0.24 18.37 14.16
N MET A 91 1.50 18.08 14.49
CA MET A 91 2.28 17.09 13.76
C MET A 91 1.97 15.70 14.32
N GLY A 92 1.50 14.77 13.48
CA GLY A 92 1.32 13.38 13.92
C GLY A 92 2.67 12.74 14.25
N ALA A 93 2.73 11.89 15.28
CA ALA A 93 3.98 11.28 15.78
C ALA A 93 4.81 10.56 14.69
N SER A 94 4.16 10.01 13.66
CA SER A 94 4.81 9.35 12.52
C SER A 94 5.28 10.30 11.40
N ALA A 95 4.86 11.57 11.42
CA ALA A 95 5.30 12.60 10.48
C ALA A 95 6.77 12.98 10.68
N LEU A 96 7.35 12.63 11.83
CA LEU A 96 8.74 12.91 12.21
C LEU A 96 9.71 11.76 11.89
N VAL A 97 9.22 10.60 11.43
CA VAL A 97 10.07 9.41 11.17
C VAL A 97 10.16 9.09 9.68
N LEU A 98 9.08 9.37 8.93
CA LEU A 98 8.96 8.99 7.53
C LEU A 98 8.76 10.23 6.66
N SER A 99 9.55 10.34 5.60
CA SER A 99 9.38 11.34 4.56
C SER A 99 7.95 11.35 4.02
N PRO A 100 7.32 12.53 3.83
CA PRO A 100 5.97 12.62 3.30
C PRO A 100 5.84 11.99 1.91
N LEU A 101 6.89 12.07 1.09
CA LEU A 101 6.92 11.44 -0.23
C LEU A 101 7.12 9.92 -0.14
N ALA A 102 7.98 9.46 0.77
CA ALA A 102 8.15 8.03 1.03
C ALA A 102 6.83 7.40 1.53
N ARG A 103 6.08 8.11 2.38
CA ARG A 103 4.74 7.68 2.82
C ARG A 103 3.77 7.51 1.67
N ARG A 104 3.74 8.47 0.73
CA ARG A 104 2.89 8.38 -0.47
C ARG A 104 3.27 7.20 -1.34
N ALA A 105 4.57 6.93 -1.52
CA ALA A 105 5.05 5.77 -2.26
C ALA A 105 4.66 4.45 -1.59
N LEU A 106 4.88 4.30 -0.28
CA LEU A 106 4.53 3.09 0.47
C LEU A 106 3.03 2.78 0.47
N ASN A 107 2.17 3.79 0.45
CA ASN A 107 0.72 3.56 0.39
C ASN A 107 0.24 3.03 -0.98
N ARG A 108 1.09 3.08 -2.03
CA ARG A 108 0.76 2.57 -3.38
C ARG A 108 1.16 1.12 -3.58
N VAL A 109 1.85 0.55 -2.60
CA VAL A 109 2.28 -0.84 -2.57
C VAL A 109 1.09 -1.75 -2.34
N SER A 110 0.98 -2.81 -3.14
CA SER A 110 -0.22 -3.65 -3.23
C SER A 110 -0.73 -4.21 -1.89
N TRP A 111 0.17 -4.60 -0.98
CA TRP A 111 -0.18 -5.17 0.33
C TRP A 111 -0.49 -4.14 1.42
N ARG A 112 -0.17 -2.86 1.20
CA ARG A 112 -0.58 -1.76 2.10
C ARG A 112 -1.89 -1.11 1.66
N GLY A 113 -2.28 -1.30 0.40
CA GLY A 113 -3.33 -0.54 -0.27
C GLY A 113 -4.76 -1.07 -0.15
N THR A 114 -5.03 -2.12 0.62
CA THR A 114 -6.39 -2.70 0.71
C THR A 114 -6.85 -2.84 2.16
N ARG A 115 -7.54 -1.81 2.65
CA ARG A 115 -8.72 -2.08 3.47
C ARG A 115 -9.72 -2.67 2.49
N SER A 116 -9.90 -3.99 2.49
CA SER A 116 -11.02 -4.59 1.80
C SER A 116 -12.28 -3.90 2.33
N LEU A 117 -12.93 -3.09 1.49
CA LEU A 117 -14.31 -2.75 1.73
C LEU A 117 -15.04 -4.08 1.60
N GLN A 118 -15.41 -4.65 2.75
CA GLN A 118 -16.37 -5.73 2.78
C GLN A 118 -17.64 -5.14 2.19
N VAL A 119 -17.83 -5.32 0.88
CA VAL A 119 -19.10 -5.04 0.22
C VAL A 119 -20.04 -6.05 0.84
N GLN A 120 -20.72 -5.63 1.90
CA GLN A 120 -21.89 -6.29 2.42
C GLN A 120 -22.87 -6.25 1.25
N ARG A 121 -22.86 -7.31 0.42
CA ARG A 121 -23.92 -7.56 -0.53
C ARG A 121 -25.15 -7.60 0.35
N HIS A 122 -25.90 -6.50 0.37
CA HIS A 122 -27.24 -6.51 0.87
C HIS A 122 -27.93 -7.50 -0.06
N ARG A 123 -28.05 -8.75 0.39
CA ARG A 123 -28.98 -9.70 -0.19
C ARG A 123 -30.31 -9.06 0.09
N GLN A 124 -30.72 -8.16 -0.81
CA GLN A 124 -32.08 -7.70 -0.89
C GLN A 124 -32.84 -9.00 -1.08
N ALA A 125 -33.38 -9.49 0.03
CA ALA A 125 -34.44 -10.46 0.00
C ALA A 125 -35.51 -9.75 -0.79
N ASP A 126 -35.52 -10.00 -2.10
CA ASP A 126 -36.71 -9.83 -2.90
C ASP A 126 -37.75 -10.70 -2.20
N ASP A 127 -38.58 -10.00 -1.45
CA ASP A 127 -39.87 -10.39 -0.93
C ASP A 127 -40.80 -10.67 -2.12
N LEU A 128 -40.43 -11.69 -2.92
CA LEU A 128 -41.16 -12.21 -4.05
C LEU A 128 -41.00 -13.74 -4.02
N GLY A 129 -41.74 -14.36 -3.10
CA GLY A 129 -42.21 -15.74 -3.11
C GLY A 129 -41.29 -16.78 -3.78
N VAL A 130 -40.26 -17.23 -3.06
CA VAL A 130 -39.51 -18.43 -3.46
C VAL A 130 -40.42 -19.65 -3.32
N LEU A 131 -40.91 -20.16 -4.45
CA LEU A 131 -41.49 -21.50 -4.53
C LEU A 131 -40.35 -22.54 -4.38
N PRO A 132 -40.59 -23.66 -3.67
CA PRO A 132 -39.55 -24.67 -3.45
C PRO A 132 -39.11 -25.32 -4.77
N ALA A 133 -37.80 -25.57 -4.86
CA ALA A 133 -37.14 -26.20 -6.01
C ALA A 133 -37.79 -27.55 -6.33
N GLY A 134 -38.50 -27.61 -7.45
CA GLY A 134 -39.15 -28.83 -7.93
C GLY A 134 -40.47 -28.63 -8.67
N SER A 135 -41.03 -27.41 -8.78
CA SER A 135 -42.23 -27.23 -9.60
C SER A 135 -41.86 -27.14 -11.09
N PRO A 136 -42.39 -28.01 -11.96
CA PRO A 136 -42.29 -27.79 -13.40
C PRO A 136 -43.01 -26.49 -13.75
N VAL A 137 -42.34 -25.63 -14.50
CA VAL A 137 -42.93 -24.42 -15.07
C VAL A 137 -43.99 -24.87 -16.07
N TYR A 138 -45.25 -24.85 -15.66
CA TYR A 138 -46.37 -24.97 -16.57
C TYR A 138 -46.63 -23.59 -17.17
N ASP A 139 -46.24 -23.41 -18.43
CA ASP A 139 -46.72 -22.30 -19.24
C ASP A 139 -47.98 -22.78 -19.99
N TYR A 140 -49.16 -22.39 -19.49
CA TYR A 140 -50.42 -22.77 -20.11
C TYR A 140 -50.71 -21.84 -21.30
N ALA A 141 -50.31 -22.26 -22.50
CA ALA A 141 -51.09 -22.14 -23.73
C ALA A 141 -50.40 -22.86 -24.92
N TRP A 142 -50.73 -24.14 -25.11
CA TRP A 142 -50.82 -24.80 -26.42
C TRP A 142 -49.58 -25.08 -27.28
N GLU A 143 -48.35 -25.10 -26.76
CA GLU A 143 -47.19 -25.57 -27.56
C GLU A 143 -46.46 -26.75 -26.88
N GLU A 144 -46.28 -27.83 -27.63
CA GLU A 144 -45.56 -29.03 -27.19
C GLU A 144 -44.09 -28.69 -26.86
N PRO A 145 -43.49 -29.29 -25.82
CA PRO A 145 -42.10 -28.99 -25.46
C PRO A 145 -41.13 -29.42 -26.56
N LEU A 146 -40.51 -28.44 -27.20
CA LEU A 146 -39.65 -28.55 -28.39
C LEU A 146 -38.31 -29.29 -28.21
N TRP A 147 -38.07 -30.02 -27.12
CA TRP A 147 -36.80 -30.72 -26.96
C TRP A 147 -36.85 -31.87 -25.95
N ARG A 148 -36.36 -33.05 -26.38
CA ARG A 148 -35.90 -34.14 -25.51
C ARG A 148 -34.49 -34.55 -25.95
N PRO A 149 -33.49 -34.54 -25.07
CA PRO A 149 -32.23 -35.22 -25.35
C PRO A 149 -32.42 -36.74 -25.30
N LEU A 150 -31.80 -37.44 -26.25
CA LEU A 150 -31.69 -38.90 -26.31
C LEU A 150 -30.82 -39.44 -25.17
#